data_AF-A0A2S1KQ05-F1
#
_entry.id   AF-A0A2S1KQ05-F1
#
_cell.length_a   1.000
_cell.length_b   1.000
_cell.length_c   1.000
_cell.angle_alpha   90.00
_cell.angle_beta   90.00
_cell.angle_gamma   90.00
#
_symmetry.space_group_name_H-M   'P 1'
#
loop_
_entity.id
_entity.type
_entity.pdbx_description
1 polymer ?
#
loop_
_entity_poly.entity_id
_entity_poly.type
_entity_poly.pdbx_seq_one_letter_code
_entity_poly.pdbx_strand_id
1 'polypeptide(L)'
;MLEENSTNVPAEVKGWNWGAFMYNIFWGIGNKTYLPLLMLIPIFNIIWIFIVGFKGNEWAWQKGEYKDVDTFKAVQATWNRAGLVQFIISFAVFVLYTVFVVLAIIMASNRY
;
A
#
# COMPACT_ATOMS: atom_id res chain seq x y z
N MET A 1 27.30 -12.09 -5.16
CA MET A 1 27.31 -10.89 -6.01
C MET A 1 25.86 -10.54 -6.27
N LEU A 2 25.39 -9.42 -5.71
CA LEU A 2 24.08 -8.88 -6.05
C LEU A 2 24.19 -8.36 -7.48
N GLU A 3 23.62 -9.06 -8.44
CA GLU A 3 23.50 -8.53 -9.79
C GLU A 3 22.59 -7.30 -9.73
N GLU A 4 23.22 -6.12 -9.75
CA GLU A 4 22.62 -4.87 -10.20
C GLU A 4 22.32 -4.99 -11.69
N ASN A 5 21.36 -5.84 -12.04
CA ASN A 5 20.62 -5.64 -13.26
C ASN A 5 19.49 -4.68 -12.89
N SER A 6 19.80 -3.38 -12.97
CA SER A 6 18.84 -2.28 -13.09
C SER A 6 18.14 -2.34 -14.46
N THR A 7 17.70 -3.54 -14.84
CA THR A 7 17.12 -3.92 -16.11
C THR A 7 15.78 -3.24 -16.28
N ASN A 8 15.77 -2.19 -17.10
CA ASN A 8 14.61 -1.57 -17.76
C ASN A 8 13.26 -1.87 -17.10
N VAL A 9 12.96 -1.21 -15.98
CA VAL A 9 11.58 -1.14 -15.50
C VAL A 9 10.84 -0.21 -16.47
N PRO A 10 9.87 -0.73 -17.27
CA PRO A 10 9.12 0.11 -18.20
C PRO A 10 8.44 1.25 -17.46
N ALA A 11 8.34 2.42 -18.09
CA ALA A 11 7.74 3.58 -17.45
C ALA A 11 6.28 3.31 -17.04
N GLU A 12 5.59 2.44 -17.78
CA GLU A 12 4.22 2.02 -17.59
C GLU A 12 3.99 1.12 -16.37
N VAL A 13 5.06 0.51 -15.83
CA VAL A 13 5.06 -0.27 -14.60
C VAL A 13 5.14 0.64 -13.38
N LYS A 14 5.83 1.78 -13.51
CA LYS A 14 6.00 2.72 -12.42
C LYS A 14 4.68 3.41 -12.08
N GLY A 15 4.50 3.72 -10.81
CA GLY A 15 3.32 4.45 -10.34
C GLY A 15 2.80 3.91 -9.02
N TRP A 16 1.87 4.67 -8.44
CA TRP A 16 1.27 4.36 -7.16
C TRP A 16 0.50 3.02 -7.19
N ASN A 17 0.69 2.23 -6.14
CA ASN A 17 -0.08 1.02 -5.90
C ASN A 17 -0.84 1.07 -4.56
N TRP A 18 -2.16 1.18 -4.64
CA TRP A 18 -3.04 1.20 -3.47
C TRP A 18 -3.03 -0.11 -2.70
N GLY A 19 -2.86 -1.25 -3.39
CA GLY A 19 -2.72 -2.56 -2.76
C GLY A 19 -1.42 -2.67 -1.98
N ALA A 20 -0.31 -2.21 -2.55
CA ALA A 20 0.98 -2.13 -1.85
C ALA A 20 0.92 -1.19 -0.65
N PHE A 21 0.20 -0.06 -0.76
CA PHE A 21 0.01 0.87 0.35
C PHE A 21 -0.84 0.25 1.49
N MET A 22 -2.06 -0.20 1.19
CA MET A 22 -3.02 -0.67 2.20
C MET A 22 -2.72 -2.07 2.74
N TYR A 23 -2.24 -2.97 1.88
CA TYR A 23 -1.98 -4.37 2.19
C TYR A 23 -0.48 -4.71 2.15
N ASN A 24 0.40 -3.73 2.38
CA ASN A 24 1.87 -3.81 2.28
C ASN A 24 2.49 -5.20 2.50
N ILE A 25 2.33 -5.82 3.67
CA ILE A 25 2.91 -7.13 3.98
C ILE A 25 2.33 -8.24 3.09
N PHE A 26 1.00 -8.38 3.03
CA PHE A 26 0.35 -9.43 2.23
C PHE A 26 0.57 -9.26 0.73
N TRP A 27 0.49 -8.01 0.27
CA TRP A 27 0.81 -7.61 -1.09
C TRP A 27 2.27 -7.96 -1.41
N GLY A 28 3.21 -7.67 -0.52
CA GLY A 28 4.63 -7.98 -0.69
C GLY A 28 4.88 -9.48 -0.83
N ILE A 29 4.30 -10.30 0.06
CA ILE A 29 4.38 -11.76 0.00
C ILE A 29 3.79 -12.28 -1.33
N GLY A 30 2.60 -11.81 -1.71
CA GLY A 30 1.93 -12.23 -2.95
C GLY A 30 2.70 -11.85 -4.22
N ASN A 31 3.49 -10.78 -4.17
CA ASN A 31 4.31 -10.29 -5.28
C ASN A 31 5.80 -10.64 -5.14
N LYS A 32 6.16 -11.54 -4.22
CA LYS A 32 7.54 -12.02 -3.99
C LYS A 32 8.55 -10.88 -3.75
N THR A 33 8.10 -9.79 -3.13
CA THR A 33 8.94 -8.67 -2.70
C THR A 33 8.83 -8.50 -1.18
N TYR A 34 9.97 -8.57 -0.50
CA TYR A 34 10.01 -8.63 0.97
C TYR A 34 10.41 -7.31 1.65
N LEU A 35 10.76 -6.27 0.87
CA LEU A 35 10.96 -4.92 1.40
C LEU A 35 9.72 -4.36 2.15
N PRO A 36 8.46 -4.67 1.77
CA PRO A 36 7.30 -4.30 2.58
C PRO A 36 7.28 -4.88 4.00
N LEU A 37 8.04 -5.93 4.33
CA LEU A 37 8.12 -6.45 5.71
C LEU A 37 8.73 -5.44 6.70
N LEU A 38 9.49 -4.44 6.21
CA LEU A 38 10.00 -3.36 7.06
C LEU A 38 8.90 -2.47 7.66
N MET A 39 7.65 -2.64 7.21
CA MET A 39 6.46 -2.06 7.87
C MET A 39 6.26 -2.52 9.32
N LEU A 40 6.93 -3.61 9.73
CA LEU A 40 6.93 -4.09 11.12
C LEU A 40 7.81 -3.25 12.06
N ILE A 41 8.65 -2.35 11.53
CA ILE A 41 9.49 -1.45 12.33
C ILE A 41 8.65 -0.22 12.74
N PRO A 42 8.36 -0.02 14.05
CA PRO A 42 7.56 1.11 14.51
C PRO A 42 8.19 2.46 14.13
N ILE A 43 7.36 3.48 13.92
CA ILE A 43 7.74 4.86 13.52
C ILE A 43 8.29 4.94 12.10
N PHE A 44 9.28 4.10 11.75
CA PHE A 44 9.81 4.00 10.38
C PHE A 44 8.72 3.66 9.35
N ASN A 45 7.78 2.79 9.74
CA ASN A 45 6.66 2.38 8.92
C ASN A 45 5.76 3.53 8.43
N ILE A 46 5.73 4.67 9.13
CA ILE A 46 4.96 5.86 8.75
C ILE A 46 5.46 6.43 7.42
N ILE A 47 6.78 6.47 7.21
CA ILE A 47 7.37 6.94 5.95
C ILE A 47 7.45 5.79 4.95
N TRP A 48 7.80 4.60 5.44
CA TRP A 48 8.02 3.44 4.58
C TRP A 48 6.76 3.03 3.80
N ILE A 49 5.57 3.18 4.37
CA ILE A 49 4.31 2.83 3.67
C ILE A 49 4.13 3.60 2.36
N PHE A 50 4.56 4.86 2.30
CA PHE A 50 4.50 5.65 1.08
C PHE A 50 5.53 5.16 0.06
N ILE A 51 6.74 4.82 0.52
CA ILE A 51 7.78 4.24 -0.35
C ILE A 51 7.29 2.92 -0.93
N VAL A 52 6.64 2.07 -0.13
CA VAL A 52 6.01 0.83 -0.62
C VAL A 52 4.92 1.13 -1.65
N GLY A 53 4.07 2.13 -1.40
CA GLY A 53 3.05 2.56 -2.35
C GLY A 53 3.62 3.06 -3.69
N PHE A 54 4.74 3.81 -3.68
CA PHE A 54 5.36 4.35 -4.89
C PHE A 54 6.25 3.34 -5.65
N LYS A 55 7.08 2.59 -4.92
CA LYS A 55 8.10 1.70 -5.50
C LYS A 55 7.68 0.23 -5.58
N GLY A 56 6.56 -0.14 -4.95
CA GLY A 56 6.08 -1.51 -4.89
C GLY A 56 6.04 -2.16 -6.27
N ASN A 57 5.38 -1.52 -7.25
CA ASN A 57 5.27 -2.05 -8.60
C ASN A 57 6.64 -2.35 -9.25
N GLU A 58 7.63 -1.49 -9.05
CA GLU A 58 8.99 -1.70 -9.58
C GLU A 58 9.62 -2.96 -8.98
N TRP A 59 9.50 -3.12 -7.66
CA TRP A 59 10.03 -4.30 -6.97
C TRP A 59 9.32 -5.58 -7.37
N ALA A 60 7.99 -5.54 -7.52
CA ALA A 60 7.20 -6.68 -7.98
C ALA A 60 7.56 -7.08 -9.41
N TRP A 61 7.73 -6.10 -10.30
CA TRP A 61 8.16 -6.34 -11.69
C TRP A 61 9.53 -7.01 -11.76
N GLN A 62 10.50 -6.51 -11.00
CA GLN A 62 11.86 -7.04 -10.97
C GLN A 62 11.96 -8.47 -10.40
N LYS A 63 10.97 -8.91 -9.62
CA LYS A 63 10.94 -10.24 -8.97
C LYS A 63 9.97 -11.22 -9.62
N GLY A 64 9.04 -10.75 -10.43
CA GLY A 64 8.05 -11.59 -11.07
C GLY A 64 8.49 -12.10 -12.44
N GLU A 65 7.94 -13.25 -12.82
CA GLU A 65 8.12 -13.86 -14.13
C GLU A 65 6.95 -13.47 -15.04
N TYR A 66 6.89 -12.19 -15.41
CA TYR A 66 5.83 -11.67 -16.29
C TYR A 66 6.28 -11.73 -17.75
N LYS A 67 5.38 -12.16 -18.64
CA LYS A 67 5.65 -12.23 -20.09
C LYS A 67 5.67 -10.86 -20.75
N ASP A 68 4.88 -9.93 -20.22
CA ASP A 68 4.65 -8.60 -20.76
C ASP A 68 4.07 -7.67 -19.68
N VAL A 69 4.04 -6.37 -19.98
CA VAL A 69 3.57 -5.31 -19.09
C VAL A 69 2.05 -5.42 -18.83
N ASP A 70 1.26 -5.84 -19.81
CA ASP A 70 -0.20 -5.89 -19.68
C ASP A 70 -0.63 -6.98 -18.69
N THR A 71 0.03 -8.16 -18.75
CA THR A 71 -0.16 -9.24 -17.79
C THR A 71 0.19 -8.78 -16.37
N PHE A 72 1.29 -8.04 -16.18
CA PHE A 72 1.63 -7.45 -14.89
C PHE A 72 0.57 -6.47 -14.40
N LYS A 73 0.15 -5.54 -15.28
CA LYS A 73 -0.85 -4.52 -14.94
C LYS A 73 -2.21 -5.12 -14.62
N ALA A 74 -2.59 -6.24 -15.22
CA ALA A 74 -3.81 -6.96 -14.86
C ALA A 74 -3.77 -7.50 -13.42
N VAL A 75 -2.63 -8.08 -13.00
CA VAL A 75 -2.43 -8.52 -11.62
C VAL A 75 -2.45 -7.32 -10.67
N GLN A 76 -1.69 -6.26 -10.97
CA GLN A 76 -1.66 -5.07 -10.13
C GLN A 76 -2.99 -4.31 -10.09
N ALA A 77 -3.79 -4.34 -11.15
CA ALA A 77 -5.11 -3.72 -11.18
C ALA A 77 -6.06 -4.34 -10.13
N THR A 78 -5.94 -5.65 -9.89
CA THR A 78 -6.72 -6.35 -8.86
C THR A 78 -6.32 -5.86 -7.47
N TRP A 79 -5.02 -5.83 -7.17
CA TRP A 79 -4.48 -5.29 -5.93
C TRP A 79 -4.82 -3.81 -5.72
N ASN A 80 -4.70 -3.00 -6.78
CA ASN A 80 -5.00 -1.58 -6.75
C ASN A 80 -6.45 -1.31 -6.40
N ARG A 81 -7.37 -2.06 -7.02
CA ARG A 81 -8.81 -1.89 -6.75
C ARG A 81 -9.14 -2.27 -5.31
N ALA A 82 -8.64 -3.42 -4.84
CA ALA A 82 -8.84 -3.85 -3.46
C ALA A 82 -8.29 -2.83 -2.46
N GLY A 83 -7.05 -2.37 -2.68
CA GLY A 83 -6.41 -1.38 -1.83
C GLY A 83 -7.14 -0.04 -1.81
N LEU A 84 -7.59 0.46 -2.97
CA LEU A 84 -8.31 1.73 -3.04
C LEU A 84 -9.65 1.66 -2.30
N VAL A 85 -10.41 0.58 -2.49
CA VAL A 85 -11.68 0.37 -1.78
C VAL A 85 -11.43 0.32 -0.27
N GLN A 86 -10.41 -0.42 0.17
CA GLN A 86 -10.05 -0.48 1.59
C GLN A 86 -9.63 0.87 2.15
N PHE A 87 -8.87 1.67 1.39
CA PHE A 87 -8.47 3.01 1.81
C PHE A 87 -9.70 3.90 2.05
N ILE A 88 -10.65 3.91 1.11
CA ILE A 88 -11.89 4.69 1.23
C ILE A 88 -12.70 4.24 2.44
N ILE A 89 -12.88 2.93 2.64
CA ILE A 89 -13.62 2.39 3.79
C ILE A 89 -12.93 2.78 5.10
N SER A 90 -11.62 2.55 5.22
CA SER A 90 -10.85 2.88 6.42
C SER A 90 -10.91 4.38 6.74
N PHE A 91 -10.80 5.23 5.72
CA PHE A 91 -10.90 6.68 5.89
C PHE A 91 -12.30 7.10 6.35
N ALA A 92 -13.36 6.57 5.74
CA ALA A 92 -14.74 6.85 6.14
C ALA A 92 -15.00 6.43 7.59
N VAL A 93 -14.58 5.22 7.98
CA VAL A 93 -14.71 4.71 9.36
C VAL A 93 -13.94 5.60 10.34
N PHE A 94 -12.71 6.00 10.00
CA PHE A 94 -11.91 6.89 10.84
C PHE A 94 -12.60 8.24 11.08
N VAL A 95 -13.17 8.84 10.03
CA VAL A 95 -13.91 10.11 10.14
C VAL A 95 -15.15 9.96 11.01
N LEU A 96 -15.97 8.92 10.75
CA LEU A 96 -17.19 8.66 11.52
C LEU A 96 -16.88 8.41 13.00
N TYR A 97 -15.84 7.62 13.28
CA TYR A 97 -15.39 7.35 14.64
C TYR A 97 -14.92 8.63 15.33
N THR A 98 -14.12 9.45 14.66
CA THR A 98 -13.63 10.74 15.20
C THR A 98 -14.79 11.67 15.53
N VAL A 99 -15.76 11.81 14.62
CA VAL A 99 -16.97 12.62 14.87
C VAL A 99 -17.75 12.09 16.07
N PHE A 100 -17.99 10.79 16.13
CA PHE A 100 -18.69 10.16 17.26
C PHE A 100 -17.99 10.43 18.60
N VAL A 101 -16.66 10.27 18.67
CA VAL A 101 -15.88 10.53 19.89
C VAL A 101 -15.95 12.00 20.29
N VAL A 102 -15.79 12.93 19.35
CA VAL A 102 -15.88 14.37 19.63
C VAL A 102 -17.27 14.73 20.17
N LEU A 103 -18.34 14.24 19.55
CA LEU A 103 -19.70 14.47 20.05
C LEU A 103 -19.92 13.87 21.44
N ALA A 104 -19.40 12.68 21.71
CA ALA A 104 -19.48 12.06 23.03
C ALA A 104 -18.76 12.89 24.11
N ILE A 105 -17.59 13.45 23.78
CA ILE A 105 -16.85 14.34 24.68
C ILE A 105 -17.66 15.62 24.97
N ILE A 106 -18.24 16.25 23.94
CA ILE A 106 -19.07 17.46 24.10
C ILE A 106 -20.28 17.17 24.99
N MET A 107 -20.97 16.05 24.76
CA MET A 107 -22.12 15.66 25.58
C MET A 107 -21.73 15.38 27.03
N ALA A 108 -20.54 14.80 27.26
CA ALA A 108 -20.03 14.57 28.62
C ALA A 108 -19.62 15.88 29.30
N SER A 109 -19.01 16.83 28.59
CA SER A 109 -18.60 18.12 29.15
C SER A 109 -19.79 19.00 29.50
N ASN A 110 -20.88 18.95 28.75
CA ASN A 110 -22.09 19.76 29.00
C ASN A 110 -22.94 19.27 30.18
N ARG A 111 -22.58 18.13 30.79
CA ARG A 111 -23.27 17.56 31.97
C ARG A 111 -22.72 18.05 33.31
N TYR A 112 -21.62 18.80 33.30
CA TYR A 112 -20.98 19.44 34.44
C TYR A 112 -21.07 20.96 34.30
#